data_AF-A0A845ZGT8-F1
#
_entry.id   AF-A0A845ZGT8-F1
#
_cell.length_a   1.000
_cell.length_b   1.000
_cell.length_c   1.000
_cell.angle_alpha   90.00
_cell.angle_beta   90.00
_cell.angle_gamma   90.00
#
_symmetry.space_group_name_H-M   'P 1'
#
loop_
_entity.id
_entity.type
_entity.pdbx_description
1 polymer ?
#
loop_
_entity_poly.entity_id
_entity_poly.type
_entity_poly.pdbx_seq_one_letter_code
_entity_poly.pdbx_strand_id
1 'polypeptide(L)'
;HCAAIDLTRIADEDVTIEQWYKGLAVDLWYSFDLVTTVNLKAWWNERLDISPLQRFDRFLQDVLLVELNNDESQPPKKVFIFIDEIDSILGLNIQVDNFFALIRSCYNQRMINPKSRYQHLTFALFGVATPSELMTDIRKTPFNIGQAIGLESFKPHEAQPLLFGITEKVSNPQTILQEILNWTGGQPFLTQKLCRLIRNSKIPIPVNGEIEWIENLVQEKILTNWETQDEPEHLKTIRDRILYSPNKTQLLTIYQQLWEQKEIESVDIPEQKELCLSGLAIKQNGSLKIHNRIYELIFNRSWIECNLGSIMNNE
;
A
#
# COMPACT_ATOMS: atom_id res chain seq x y z
N HIS A 1 -7.41 -16.57 -14.82
CA HIS A 1 -8.20 -15.39 -15.20
C HIS A 1 -8.11 -14.39 -14.08
N CYS A 2 -7.87 -13.12 -14.38
CA CYS A 2 -7.76 -12.11 -13.33
C CYS A 2 -8.40 -10.78 -13.74
N ALA A 3 -8.82 -10.03 -12.73
CA ALA A 3 -9.22 -8.63 -12.84
C ALA A 3 -8.46 -7.84 -11.76
N ALA A 4 -8.03 -6.63 -12.11
CA ALA A 4 -7.50 -5.66 -11.17
C ALA A 4 -8.47 -4.49 -11.10
N ILE A 5 -8.99 -4.23 -9.90
CA ILE A 5 -9.87 -3.11 -9.59
C ILE A 5 -9.04 -2.12 -8.78
N ASP A 6 -8.88 -0.92 -9.31
CA ASP A 6 -8.33 0.21 -8.58
C ASP A 6 -9.48 0.96 -7.92
N LEU A 7 -9.53 0.89 -6.58
CA LEU A 7 -10.64 1.48 -5.84
C LEU A 7 -10.68 3.01 -5.95
N THR A 8 -9.57 3.70 -6.24
CA THR A 8 -9.57 5.16 -6.40
C THR A 8 -10.49 5.64 -7.53
N ARG A 9 -10.81 4.75 -8.48
CA ARG A 9 -11.71 5.04 -9.61
C ARG A 9 -13.19 4.97 -9.25
N ILE A 10 -13.53 4.34 -8.13
CA ILE A 10 -14.91 4.12 -7.68
C ILE A 10 -15.17 4.64 -6.26
N ALA A 11 -14.13 4.91 -5.49
CA ALA A 11 -14.15 5.40 -4.12
C ALA A 11 -14.13 6.94 -4.09
N ASP A 12 -15.20 7.56 -4.60
CA ASP A 12 -15.46 8.99 -4.43
C ASP A 12 -16.15 9.24 -3.08
N GLU A 13 -15.85 10.36 -2.41
CA GLU A 13 -16.40 10.68 -1.07
C GLU A 13 -17.94 10.71 -1.05
N ASP A 14 -18.54 11.10 -2.19
CA ASP A 14 -19.99 11.20 -2.39
C ASP A 14 -20.61 9.91 -2.98
N VAL A 15 -19.84 8.81 -3.09
CA VAL A 15 -20.34 7.56 -3.66
C VAL A 15 -21.45 6.96 -2.79
N THR A 16 -22.58 6.63 -3.41
CA THR A 16 -23.65 5.89 -2.74
C THR A 16 -23.34 4.40 -2.68
N ILE A 17 -23.92 3.67 -1.71
CA ILE A 17 -23.81 2.21 -1.62
C ILE A 17 -24.23 1.51 -2.92
N GLU A 18 -25.26 2.03 -3.61
CA GLU A 18 -25.70 1.51 -4.91
C GLU A 18 -24.61 1.67 -5.98
N GLN A 19 -24.03 2.87 -6.11
CA GLN A 19 -22.97 3.15 -7.07
C GLN A 19 -21.70 2.34 -6.77
N TRP A 20 -21.36 2.16 -5.49
CA TRP A 20 -20.20 1.37 -5.05
C TRP A 20 -20.27 -0.08 -5.56
N TYR A 21 -21.32 -0.82 -5.19
CA TYR A 21 -21.45 -2.23 -5.58
C TYR A 21 -21.67 -2.40 -7.09
N LYS A 22 -22.37 -1.46 -7.72
CA LYS A 22 -22.55 -1.47 -9.18
C LYS A 22 -21.23 -1.17 -9.91
N GLY A 23 -20.42 -0.25 -9.40
CA GLY A 23 -19.10 0.08 -9.92
C GLY A 23 -18.18 -1.13 -9.90
N LEU A 24 -18.09 -1.82 -8.75
CA LEU A 24 -17.36 -3.09 -8.64
C LEU A 24 -17.84 -4.13 -9.66
N ALA A 25 -19.16 -4.28 -9.84
CA ALA A 25 -19.71 -5.21 -10.83
C ALA A 25 -19.32 -4.82 -12.26
N VAL A 26 -19.36 -3.52 -12.59
CA VAL A 26 -18.99 -2.99 -13.91
C VAL A 26 -17.50 -3.24 -14.20
N ASP A 27 -16.62 -2.98 -13.25
CA ASP A 27 -15.17 -3.17 -13.44
C ASP A 27 -14.83 -4.65 -13.63
N LEU A 28 -15.47 -5.54 -12.88
CA LEU A 28 -15.33 -6.99 -13.09
C LEU A 28 -15.90 -7.44 -14.43
N TRP A 29 -17.07 -6.93 -14.81
CA TRP A 29 -17.73 -7.22 -16.08
C TRP A 29 -16.85 -6.86 -17.28
N TYR A 30 -16.21 -5.68 -17.25
CA TYR A 30 -15.25 -5.28 -18.27
C TYR A 30 -13.96 -6.11 -18.21
N SER A 31 -13.38 -6.30 -17.02
CA SER A 31 -12.07 -6.97 -16.87
C SER A 31 -12.09 -8.44 -17.28
N PHE A 32 -13.23 -9.11 -17.14
CA PHE A 32 -13.41 -10.50 -17.55
C PHE A 32 -14.05 -10.66 -18.94
N ASP A 33 -14.11 -9.59 -19.72
CA ASP A 33 -14.63 -9.59 -21.10
C ASP A 33 -16.06 -10.16 -21.22
N LEU A 34 -16.92 -9.81 -20.25
CA LEU A 34 -18.32 -10.28 -20.21
C LEU A 34 -19.27 -9.34 -20.98
N VAL A 35 -18.71 -8.36 -21.69
CA VAL A 35 -19.45 -7.27 -22.33
C VAL A 35 -20.42 -7.77 -23.41
N THR A 36 -19.98 -8.74 -24.20
CA THR A 36 -20.78 -9.35 -25.25
C THR A 36 -21.70 -10.45 -24.74
N THR A 37 -21.42 -11.00 -23.56
CA THR A 37 -22.11 -12.16 -23.00
C THR A 37 -23.31 -11.76 -22.17
N VAL A 38 -23.19 -10.66 -21.40
CA VAL A 38 -24.19 -10.27 -20.40
C VAL A 38 -24.49 -8.78 -20.51
N ASN A 39 -25.76 -8.43 -20.70
CA ASN A 39 -26.21 -7.05 -20.56
C ASN A 39 -26.33 -6.70 -19.06
N LEU A 40 -25.22 -6.23 -18.47
CA LEU A 40 -25.15 -5.93 -17.04
C LEU A 40 -26.20 -4.89 -16.60
N LYS A 41 -26.49 -3.88 -17.43
CA LYS A 41 -27.47 -2.84 -17.10
C LYS A 41 -28.88 -3.43 -16.94
N ALA A 42 -29.30 -4.28 -17.88
CA ALA A 42 -30.58 -4.96 -17.79
C ALA A 42 -30.61 -5.92 -16.59
N TRP A 43 -29.58 -6.77 -16.47
CA TRP A 43 -29.46 -7.76 -15.39
C TRP A 43 -29.55 -7.13 -14.00
N TRP A 44 -28.89 -5.99 -13.79
CA TRP A 44 -28.87 -5.26 -12.54
C TRP A 44 -30.22 -4.60 -12.22
N ASN A 45 -30.86 -3.98 -13.21
CA ASN A 45 -32.11 -3.24 -13.04
C ASN A 45 -33.33 -4.15 -12.83
N GLU A 46 -33.28 -5.39 -13.33
CA GLU A 46 -34.34 -6.39 -13.08
C GLU A 46 -34.37 -6.89 -11.64
N ARG A 47 -33.33 -6.60 -10.84
CA ARG A 47 -33.12 -7.12 -9.47
C ARG A 47 -33.11 -6.01 -8.42
N LEU A 48 -33.79 -4.90 -8.68
CA LEU A 48 -33.89 -3.76 -7.76
C LEU A 48 -34.70 -4.08 -6.48
N ASP A 49 -35.37 -5.23 -6.43
CA ASP A 49 -36.09 -5.77 -5.27
C ASP A 49 -35.16 -6.29 -4.16
N ILE A 50 -33.88 -6.52 -4.46
CA ILE A 50 -32.86 -6.96 -3.49
C ILE A 50 -31.74 -5.92 -3.30
N SER A 51 -31.05 -6.02 -2.17
CA SER A 51 -30.01 -5.04 -1.81
C SER A 51 -28.84 -5.02 -2.81
N PRO A 52 -28.12 -3.88 -2.95
CA PRO A 52 -26.98 -3.78 -3.87
C PRO A 52 -25.89 -4.82 -3.59
N LEU A 53 -25.64 -5.10 -2.30
CA LEU A 53 -24.73 -6.15 -1.85
C LEU A 53 -25.15 -7.54 -2.37
N GLN A 54 -26.43 -7.88 -2.24
CA GLN A 54 -26.96 -9.17 -2.72
C GLN A 54 -26.91 -9.26 -4.25
N ARG A 55 -27.11 -8.14 -4.97
CA ARG A 55 -26.93 -8.10 -6.42
C ARG A 55 -25.48 -8.36 -6.80
N PHE A 56 -24.53 -7.76 -6.08
CA PHE A 56 -23.11 -8.00 -6.30
C PHE A 56 -22.70 -9.45 -6.01
N ASP A 57 -23.16 -10.03 -4.89
CA ASP A 57 -22.97 -11.45 -4.56
C ASP A 57 -23.49 -12.38 -5.68
N ARG A 58 -24.73 -12.16 -6.12
CA ARG A 58 -25.31 -12.91 -7.25
C ARG A 58 -24.58 -12.69 -8.56
N PHE A 59 -24.05 -11.50 -8.81
CA PHE A 59 -23.25 -11.24 -10.00
C PHE A 59 -21.96 -12.08 -9.97
N LEU A 60 -21.27 -12.15 -8.83
CA LEU A 60 -20.10 -13.03 -8.68
C LEU A 60 -20.48 -14.50 -8.92
N GLN A 61 -21.57 -14.96 -8.32
CA GLN A 61 -21.96 -16.37 -8.34
C GLN A 61 -22.55 -16.84 -9.67
N ASP A 62 -23.57 -16.13 -10.13
CA ASP A 62 -24.48 -16.59 -11.19
C ASP A 62 -24.04 -16.09 -12.57
N VAL A 63 -23.17 -15.08 -12.60
CA VAL A 63 -22.65 -14.49 -13.84
C VAL A 63 -21.16 -14.76 -13.97
N LEU A 64 -20.34 -14.11 -13.15
CA LEU A 64 -18.88 -14.15 -13.29
C LEU A 64 -18.32 -15.57 -13.23
N LEU A 65 -18.66 -16.32 -12.18
CA LEU A 65 -18.13 -17.68 -12.00
C LEU A 65 -18.75 -18.70 -12.95
N VAL A 66 -19.97 -18.46 -13.45
CA VAL A 66 -20.65 -19.32 -14.43
C VAL A 66 -20.04 -19.13 -15.80
N GLU A 67 -19.97 -17.90 -16.30
CA GLU A 67 -19.51 -17.62 -17.66
C GLU A 67 -18.02 -17.96 -17.84
N LEU A 68 -17.21 -17.83 -16.80
CA LEU A 68 -15.81 -18.23 -16.87
C LEU A 68 -15.60 -19.76 -16.83
N ASN A 69 -16.61 -20.53 -16.44
CA ASN A 69 -16.56 -21.99 -16.27
C ASN A 69 -17.74 -22.70 -16.95
N ASN A 70 -18.23 -22.15 -18.05
CA ASN A 70 -19.38 -22.66 -18.80
C ASN A 70 -19.04 -23.88 -19.68
N ASP A 71 -17.76 -24.05 -20.03
CA ASP A 71 -17.28 -25.20 -20.78
C ASP A 71 -16.92 -26.37 -19.86
N GLU A 72 -17.83 -27.34 -19.74
CA GLU A 72 -17.62 -28.56 -18.93
C GLU A 72 -16.50 -29.47 -19.45
N SER A 73 -16.02 -29.25 -20.68
CA SER A 73 -14.89 -30.03 -21.24
C SER A 73 -13.52 -29.54 -20.76
N GLN A 74 -13.46 -28.37 -20.11
CA GLN A 74 -12.23 -27.80 -19.58
C GLN A 74 -12.18 -27.87 -18.05
N PRO A 75 -10.96 -27.97 -17.46
CA PRO A 75 -10.83 -27.85 -16.02
C PRO A 75 -11.28 -26.44 -15.58
N PRO A 76 -11.92 -26.33 -14.41
CA PRO A 76 -12.42 -25.05 -13.92
C PRO A 76 -11.26 -24.06 -13.74
N LYS A 77 -11.46 -22.87 -14.29
CA LYS A 77 -10.52 -21.76 -14.31
C LYS A 77 -10.51 -21.05 -12.96
N LYS A 78 -9.30 -20.83 -12.41
CA LYS A 78 -9.09 -19.93 -11.27
C LYS A 78 -9.32 -18.48 -11.69
N VAL A 79 -10.09 -17.77 -10.86
CA VAL A 79 -10.51 -16.38 -10.98
C VAL A 79 -9.87 -15.59 -9.84
N PHE A 80 -9.00 -14.64 -10.17
CA PHE A 80 -8.33 -13.78 -9.22
C PHE A 80 -8.88 -12.36 -9.33
N ILE A 81 -9.34 -11.80 -8.23
CA ILE A 81 -9.77 -10.40 -8.15
C ILE A 81 -8.75 -9.67 -7.27
N PHE A 82 -7.93 -8.85 -7.92
CA PHE A 82 -7.01 -7.94 -7.25
C PHE A 82 -7.77 -6.63 -6.97
N ILE A 83 -7.79 -6.22 -5.70
CA ILE A 83 -8.37 -4.95 -5.25
C ILE A 83 -7.22 -4.08 -4.79
N ASP A 84 -6.87 -3.08 -5.59
CA ASP A 84 -5.79 -2.15 -5.33
C ASP A 84 -6.31 -0.90 -4.59
N GLU A 85 -5.42 -0.22 -3.87
CA GLU A 85 -5.72 0.97 -3.07
C GLU A 85 -6.88 0.75 -2.07
N ILE A 86 -6.86 -0.37 -1.34
CA ILE A 86 -7.91 -0.75 -0.37
C ILE A 86 -8.10 0.29 0.73
N ASP A 87 -7.07 1.08 1.04
CA ASP A 87 -7.12 2.18 2.01
C ASP A 87 -7.95 3.39 1.53
N SER A 88 -8.25 3.50 0.23
CA SER A 88 -9.18 4.52 -0.28
C SER A 88 -10.57 4.44 0.35
N ILE A 89 -10.98 3.25 0.83
CA ILE A 89 -12.28 3.08 1.47
C ILE A 89 -12.39 3.79 2.83
N LEU A 90 -11.26 4.13 3.45
CA LEU A 90 -11.22 4.79 4.76
C LEU A 90 -11.77 6.23 4.70
N GLY A 91 -11.73 6.86 3.52
CA GLY A 91 -12.28 8.19 3.28
C GLY A 91 -13.77 8.21 2.89
N LEU A 92 -14.41 7.05 2.74
CA LEU A 92 -15.78 6.98 2.23
C LEU A 92 -16.81 7.29 3.32
N ASN A 93 -17.85 8.04 2.95
CA ASN A 93 -18.99 8.34 3.82
C ASN A 93 -20.00 7.18 3.95
N ILE A 94 -19.66 5.98 3.45
CA ILE A 94 -20.50 4.78 3.47
C ILE A 94 -19.87 3.65 4.27
N GLN A 95 -20.70 2.85 4.95
CA GLN A 95 -20.21 1.66 5.65
C GLN A 95 -19.93 0.51 4.67
N VAL A 96 -18.64 0.23 4.47
CA VAL A 96 -18.16 -0.83 3.56
C VAL A 96 -17.89 -2.16 4.26
N ASP A 97 -18.08 -2.29 5.58
CA ASP A 97 -17.85 -3.53 6.33
C ASP A 97 -18.56 -4.76 5.73
N ASN A 98 -19.72 -4.55 5.09
CA ASN A 98 -20.48 -5.61 4.45
C ASN A 98 -19.79 -6.18 3.21
N PHE A 99 -18.90 -5.43 2.56
CA PHE A 99 -18.06 -5.93 1.47
C PHE A 99 -17.05 -6.98 1.99
N PHE A 100 -16.40 -6.71 3.13
CA PHE A 100 -15.52 -7.69 3.78
C PHE A 100 -16.29 -8.90 4.30
N ALA A 101 -17.50 -8.70 4.82
CA ALA A 101 -18.38 -9.79 5.19
C ALA A 101 -18.75 -10.68 3.99
N LEU A 102 -18.95 -10.08 2.80
CA LEU A 102 -19.18 -10.82 1.56
C LEU A 102 -17.96 -11.63 1.14
N ILE A 103 -16.76 -11.05 1.14
CA ILE A 103 -15.52 -11.79 0.84
C ILE A 103 -15.38 -12.99 1.79
N ARG A 104 -15.68 -12.80 3.08
CA ARG A 104 -15.74 -13.91 4.04
C ARG A 104 -16.78 -14.94 3.69
N SER A 105 -17.98 -14.53 3.28
CA SER A 105 -19.02 -15.45 2.81
C SER A 105 -18.49 -16.31 1.65
N CYS A 106 -17.88 -15.71 0.62
CA CYS A 106 -17.29 -16.42 -0.50
C CYS A 106 -16.21 -17.43 -0.06
N TYR A 107 -15.38 -17.08 0.93
CA TYR A 107 -14.40 -18.00 1.51
C TYR A 107 -15.07 -19.18 2.23
N ASN A 108 -16.05 -18.91 3.10
CA ASN A 108 -16.76 -19.94 3.86
C ASN A 108 -17.55 -20.90 2.96
N GLN A 109 -18.11 -20.41 1.85
CA GLN A 109 -18.83 -21.24 0.87
C GLN A 109 -17.96 -22.35 0.28
N ARG A 110 -16.63 -22.17 0.21
CA ARG A 110 -15.69 -23.21 -0.22
C ARG A 110 -15.76 -24.43 0.70
N MET A 111 -15.85 -24.19 2.00
CA MET A 111 -15.91 -25.24 3.03
C MET A 111 -17.29 -25.88 3.10
N ILE A 112 -18.35 -25.06 3.04
CA ILE A 112 -19.74 -25.53 3.16
C ILE A 112 -20.15 -26.37 1.95
N ASN A 113 -19.76 -25.95 0.75
CA ASN A 113 -20.04 -26.65 -0.49
C ASN A 113 -18.75 -26.80 -1.32
N PRO A 114 -18.03 -27.93 -1.19
CA PRO A 114 -16.80 -28.19 -1.93
C PRO A 114 -16.98 -28.22 -3.46
N LYS A 115 -18.21 -28.42 -3.95
CA LYS A 115 -18.54 -28.33 -5.38
C LYS A 115 -18.94 -26.91 -5.81
N SER A 116 -18.95 -25.95 -4.89
CA SER A 116 -19.27 -24.56 -5.23
C SER A 116 -18.19 -23.96 -6.12
N ARG A 117 -18.61 -23.06 -7.01
CA ARG A 117 -17.70 -22.35 -7.92
C ARG A 117 -16.74 -21.41 -7.17
N TYR A 118 -17.03 -21.09 -5.91
CA TYR A 118 -16.18 -20.28 -5.03
C TYR A 118 -14.81 -20.88 -4.73
N GLN A 119 -14.62 -22.20 -4.93
CA GLN A 119 -13.30 -22.84 -4.85
C GLN A 119 -12.27 -22.24 -5.81
N HIS A 120 -12.76 -21.63 -6.89
CA HIS A 120 -11.93 -21.03 -7.93
C HIS A 120 -11.77 -19.52 -7.80
N LEU A 121 -12.50 -18.88 -6.89
CA LEU A 121 -12.40 -17.44 -6.67
C LEU A 121 -11.28 -17.14 -5.67
N THR A 122 -10.45 -16.13 -5.91
CA THR A 122 -9.45 -15.65 -4.94
C THR A 122 -9.44 -14.13 -4.96
N PHE A 123 -9.48 -13.52 -3.78
CA PHE A 123 -9.28 -12.08 -3.62
C PHE A 123 -7.84 -11.83 -3.16
N ALA A 124 -7.23 -10.79 -3.70
CA ALA A 124 -5.98 -10.22 -3.20
C ALA A 124 -6.22 -8.72 -3.00
N LEU A 125 -5.93 -8.23 -1.80
CA LEU A 125 -6.16 -6.84 -1.41
C LEU A 125 -4.79 -6.16 -1.26
N PHE A 126 -4.61 -4.99 -1.86
CA PHE A 126 -3.39 -4.20 -1.84
C PHE A 126 -3.72 -2.80 -1.35
N GLY A 127 -2.79 -2.22 -0.59
CA GLY A 127 -2.92 -0.87 -0.06
C GLY A 127 -2.29 -0.76 1.32
N VAL A 128 -2.37 0.44 1.87
CA VAL A 128 -1.66 0.84 3.09
C VAL A 128 -2.65 0.96 4.25
N ALA A 129 -3.26 -0.17 4.60
CA ALA A 129 -4.19 -0.30 5.73
C ALA A 129 -4.05 -1.65 6.44
N THR A 130 -4.32 -1.63 7.74
CA THR A 130 -4.45 -2.83 8.56
C THR A 130 -5.87 -3.39 8.49
N PRO A 131 -6.07 -4.72 8.68
CA PRO A 131 -7.41 -5.30 8.71
C PRO A 131 -8.35 -4.65 9.74
N SER A 132 -7.81 -4.12 10.84
CA SER A 132 -8.58 -3.39 11.85
C SER A 132 -9.04 -2.01 11.39
N GLU A 133 -8.30 -1.32 10.51
CA GLU A 133 -8.72 -0.04 9.95
C GLU A 133 -9.82 -0.24 8.89
N LEU A 134 -9.72 -1.32 8.11
CA LEU A 134 -10.73 -1.67 7.10
C LEU A 134 -12.07 -2.13 7.68
N MET A 135 -12.09 -2.53 8.95
CA MET A 135 -13.27 -3.01 9.66
C MET A 135 -13.62 -2.10 10.84
N THR A 136 -14.54 -1.18 10.60
CA THR A 136 -14.90 -0.15 11.58
C THR A 136 -15.94 -0.63 12.60
N ASP A 137 -16.83 -1.56 12.23
CA ASP A 137 -17.82 -2.11 13.17
C ASP A 137 -17.23 -3.24 14.02
N ILE A 138 -16.81 -2.89 15.25
CA ILE A 138 -16.26 -3.82 16.24
C ILE A 138 -17.20 -4.98 16.62
N ARG A 139 -18.50 -4.88 16.32
CA ARG A 139 -19.48 -5.94 16.57
C ARG A 139 -19.46 -7.00 15.47
N LYS A 140 -18.85 -6.72 14.31
CA LYS A 140 -18.68 -7.67 13.22
C LYS A 140 -17.41 -8.49 13.43
N THR A 141 -17.44 -9.74 12.97
CA THR A 141 -16.28 -10.63 13.08
C THR A 141 -15.07 -10.03 12.33
N PRO A 142 -13.88 -9.90 12.97
CA PRO A 142 -12.67 -9.33 12.37
C PRO A 142 -12.22 -10.03 11.09
N PHE A 143 -11.68 -9.29 10.12
CA PHE A 143 -11.22 -9.83 8.83
C PHE A 143 -9.92 -10.62 8.99
N ASN A 144 -10.06 -11.87 9.43
CA ASN A 144 -8.97 -12.77 9.81
C ASN A 144 -8.88 -14.04 8.93
N ILE A 145 -9.50 -14.02 7.76
CA ILE A 145 -9.49 -15.14 6.80
C ILE A 145 -8.39 -15.00 5.73
N GLY A 146 -7.75 -13.84 5.66
CA GLY A 146 -6.69 -13.55 4.71
C GLY A 146 -5.30 -13.94 5.23
N GLN A 147 -4.38 -14.17 4.31
CA GLN A 147 -2.96 -14.28 4.60
C GLN A 147 -2.31 -12.91 4.37
N ALA A 148 -1.78 -12.30 5.42
CA ALA A 148 -1.04 -11.04 5.31
C ALA A 148 0.31 -11.29 4.63
N ILE A 149 0.63 -10.48 3.63
CA ILE A 149 1.93 -10.47 2.94
C ILE A 149 2.52 -9.08 3.14
N GLY A 150 3.45 -8.96 4.09
CA GLY A 150 4.20 -7.73 4.29
C GLY A 150 5.26 -7.57 3.22
N LEU A 151 5.35 -6.39 2.62
CA LEU A 151 6.46 -6.04 1.74
C LEU A 151 7.58 -5.43 2.58
N GLU A 152 8.74 -6.09 2.58
CA GLU A 152 9.93 -5.63 3.28
C GLU A 152 10.80 -4.74 2.39
N SER A 153 11.68 -3.97 3.03
CA SER A 153 12.72 -3.21 2.34
C SER A 153 13.72 -4.16 1.66
N PHE A 154 14.30 -3.73 0.55
CA PHE A 154 15.20 -4.55 -0.25
C PHE A 154 16.41 -5.03 0.56
N LYS A 155 16.65 -6.34 0.48
CA LYS A 155 17.90 -6.97 0.90
C LYS A 155 18.97 -6.80 -0.17
N PRO A 156 20.26 -6.89 0.19
CA PRO A 156 21.36 -6.71 -0.77
C PRO A 156 21.28 -7.58 -2.03
N HIS A 157 20.75 -8.80 -1.93
CA HIS A 157 20.57 -9.69 -3.07
C HIS A 157 19.36 -9.35 -3.94
N GLU A 158 18.31 -8.76 -3.36
CA GLU A 158 17.09 -8.33 -4.07
C GLU A 158 17.34 -7.04 -4.87
N ALA A 159 18.25 -6.18 -4.39
CA ALA A 159 18.62 -4.93 -5.04
C ALA A 159 19.68 -5.08 -6.15
N GLN A 160 20.28 -6.27 -6.33
CA GLN A 160 21.30 -6.52 -7.36
C GLN A 160 20.90 -6.08 -8.78
N PRO A 161 19.65 -6.29 -9.26
CA PRO A 161 19.26 -5.87 -10.60
C PRO A 161 19.38 -4.36 -10.85
N LEU A 162 19.38 -3.52 -9.79
CA LEU A 162 19.55 -2.08 -9.94
C LEU A 162 20.96 -1.70 -10.43
N LEU A 163 21.96 -2.56 -10.20
CA LEU A 163 23.34 -2.33 -10.64
C LEU A 163 23.47 -2.25 -12.16
N PHE A 164 22.64 -2.98 -12.91
CA PHE A 164 22.64 -2.91 -14.37
C PHE A 164 22.41 -1.49 -14.88
N GLY A 165 21.63 -0.67 -14.16
CA GLY A 165 21.35 0.71 -14.54
C GLY A 165 22.52 1.68 -14.31
N ILE A 166 23.51 1.31 -13.49
CA ILE A 166 24.62 2.20 -13.08
C ILE A 166 26.01 1.61 -13.36
N THR A 167 26.10 0.45 -14.01
CA THR A 167 27.36 -0.26 -14.25
C THR A 167 28.39 0.60 -14.98
N GLU A 168 27.97 1.43 -15.94
CA GLU A 168 28.87 2.32 -16.71
C GLU A 168 29.41 3.51 -15.89
N LYS A 169 28.83 3.80 -14.72
CA LYS A 169 29.21 4.92 -13.87
C LYS A 169 30.12 4.53 -12.72
N VAL A 170 30.20 3.24 -12.42
CA VAL A 170 30.70 2.74 -11.15
C VAL A 170 31.82 1.73 -11.38
N SER A 171 32.99 2.00 -10.79
CA SER A 171 34.13 1.07 -10.81
C SER A 171 33.97 -0.10 -9.83
N ASN A 172 33.25 0.10 -8.72
CA ASN A 172 32.97 -0.93 -7.71
C ASN A 172 31.47 -1.03 -7.39
N PRO A 173 30.69 -1.78 -8.19
CA PRO A 173 29.23 -1.85 -8.08
C PRO A 173 28.73 -2.33 -6.72
N GLN A 174 29.39 -3.31 -6.10
CA GLN A 174 28.93 -3.87 -4.83
C GLN A 174 29.11 -2.89 -3.67
N THR A 175 30.21 -2.14 -3.64
CA THR A 175 30.42 -1.09 -2.64
C THR A 175 29.38 0.03 -2.79
N ILE A 176 29.08 0.46 -4.03
CA ILE A 176 28.03 1.44 -4.27
C ILE A 176 26.66 0.93 -3.83
N LEU A 177 26.30 -0.32 -4.16
CA LEU A 177 24.99 -0.87 -3.76
C LEU A 177 24.85 -0.92 -2.24
N GLN A 178 25.89 -1.39 -1.55
CA GLN A 178 25.88 -1.43 -0.09
C GLN A 178 25.69 -0.03 0.50
N GLU A 179 26.38 0.97 -0.04
CA GLU A 179 26.26 2.34 0.45
C GLU A 179 24.88 2.95 0.15
N ILE A 180 24.31 2.70 -1.03
CA ILE A 180 22.92 3.09 -1.35
C ILE A 180 21.96 2.49 -0.31
N LEU A 181 22.11 1.21 0.03
CA LEU A 181 21.25 0.55 1.02
C LEU A 181 21.50 1.08 2.44
N ASN A 182 22.73 1.44 2.80
CA ASN A 182 23.04 2.08 4.09
C ASN A 182 22.30 3.43 4.25
N TRP A 183 22.18 4.22 3.18
CA TRP A 183 21.44 5.48 3.19
C TRP A 183 19.92 5.30 3.19
N THR A 184 19.43 4.39 2.36
CA THR A 184 18.00 4.26 2.04
C THR A 184 17.28 3.21 2.88
N GLY A 185 18.01 2.39 3.65
CA GLY A 185 17.47 1.26 4.40
C GLY A 185 16.81 0.21 3.51
N GLY A 186 17.12 0.19 2.21
CA GLY A 186 16.45 -0.66 1.22
C GLY A 186 15.05 -0.21 0.83
N GLN A 187 14.61 0.99 1.23
CA GLN A 187 13.29 1.48 0.84
C GLN A 187 13.20 1.58 -0.69
N PRO A 188 12.24 0.89 -1.36
CA PRO A 188 12.31 0.68 -2.81
C PRO A 188 12.38 1.95 -3.65
N PHE A 189 11.59 2.97 -3.30
CA PHE A 189 11.54 4.22 -4.04
C PHE A 189 12.85 5.02 -3.92
N LEU A 190 13.36 5.22 -2.71
CA LEU A 190 14.60 5.93 -2.42
C LEU A 190 15.81 5.21 -2.99
N THR A 191 15.85 3.87 -2.90
CA THR A 191 16.90 3.05 -3.50
C THR A 191 16.97 3.32 -5.00
N GLN A 192 15.82 3.30 -5.69
CA GLN A 192 15.74 3.61 -7.11
C GLN A 192 16.05 5.08 -7.42
N LYS A 193 15.56 6.03 -6.61
CA LYS A 193 15.82 7.48 -6.75
C LYS A 193 17.31 7.77 -6.68
N LEU A 194 18.03 7.18 -5.72
CA LEU A 194 19.47 7.35 -5.57
C LEU A 194 20.25 6.69 -6.71
N CYS A 195 19.88 5.47 -7.13
CA CYS A 195 20.43 4.86 -8.36
C CYS A 195 20.27 5.77 -9.59
N ARG A 196 19.10 6.39 -9.74
CA ARG A 196 18.82 7.32 -10.86
C ARG A 196 19.66 8.60 -10.77
N LEU A 197 19.85 9.15 -9.57
CA LEU A 197 20.73 10.30 -9.35
C LEU A 197 22.19 9.96 -9.72
N ILE A 198 22.68 8.78 -9.32
CA ILE A 198 24.00 8.26 -9.69
C ILE A 198 24.12 8.17 -11.22
N ARG A 199 23.16 7.51 -11.87
CA ARG A 199 23.13 7.32 -13.33
C ARG A 199 23.20 8.65 -14.08
N ASN A 200 22.47 9.65 -13.59
CA ASN A 200 22.36 10.96 -14.24
C ASN A 200 23.47 11.94 -13.84
N SER A 201 24.33 11.59 -12.89
CA SER A 201 25.42 12.46 -12.47
C SER A 201 26.44 12.64 -13.59
N LYS A 202 26.86 13.89 -13.78
CA LYS A 202 27.93 14.28 -14.71
C LYS A 202 29.31 14.16 -14.06
N ILE A 203 29.37 14.14 -12.74
CA ILE A 203 30.62 14.06 -11.98
C ILE A 203 31.01 12.58 -11.92
N PRO A 204 32.24 12.21 -12.33
CA PRO A 204 32.69 10.82 -12.22
C PRO A 204 32.83 10.41 -10.76
N ILE A 205 32.56 9.15 -10.47
CA ILE A 205 32.79 8.58 -9.14
C ILE A 205 34.29 8.28 -9.01
N PRO A 206 34.99 8.87 -8.03
CA PRO A 206 36.40 8.58 -7.80
C PRO A 206 36.59 7.13 -7.36
N VAL A 207 37.66 6.49 -7.85
CA VAL A 207 38.04 5.14 -7.42
C VAL A 207 38.40 5.17 -5.93
N ASN A 208 37.80 4.27 -5.14
CA ASN A 208 37.93 4.21 -3.68
C ASN A 208 37.36 5.43 -2.93
N GLY A 209 36.60 6.30 -3.60
CA GLY A 209 35.90 7.44 -3.00
C GLY A 209 34.38 7.35 -3.14
N GLU A 210 33.85 6.16 -3.42
CA GLU A 210 32.43 5.88 -3.64
C GLU A 210 31.55 6.38 -2.49
N ILE A 211 31.99 6.14 -1.25
CA ILE A 211 31.23 6.46 -0.03
C ILE A 211 31.07 7.97 0.14
N GLU A 212 32.19 8.70 0.16
CA GLU A 212 32.19 10.16 0.29
C GLU A 212 31.44 10.83 -0.88
N TRP A 213 31.56 10.27 -2.09
CA TRP A 213 30.84 10.77 -3.25
C TRP A 213 29.32 10.58 -3.10
N ILE A 214 28.84 9.43 -2.62
CA ILE A 214 27.41 9.21 -2.36
C ILE A 214 26.92 10.13 -1.25
N GLU A 215 27.67 10.27 -0.16
CA GLU A 215 27.31 11.16 0.94
C GLU A 215 27.12 12.61 0.45
N ASN A 216 28.06 13.11 -0.35
CA ASN A 216 27.93 14.43 -0.99
C ASN A 216 26.72 14.52 -1.93
N LEU A 217 26.47 13.48 -2.73
CA LEU A 217 25.31 13.44 -3.62
C LEU A 217 23.99 13.49 -2.84
N VAL A 218 23.87 12.71 -1.76
CA VAL A 218 22.69 12.68 -0.89
C VAL A 218 22.53 14.03 -0.19
N GLN A 219 23.62 14.60 0.33
CA GLN A 219 23.62 15.91 0.98
C GLN A 219 23.11 16.99 0.03
N GLU A 220 23.62 17.04 -1.20
CA GLU A 220 23.27 18.07 -2.18
C GLU A 220 21.86 17.88 -2.76
N LYS A 221 21.50 16.65 -3.14
CA LYS A 221 20.31 16.36 -3.96
C LYS A 221 19.09 15.89 -3.17
N ILE A 222 19.27 15.47 -1.92
CA ILE A 222 18.18 14.92 -1.10
C ILE A 222 18.00 15.71 0.19
N LEU A 223 19.07 15.99 0.94
CA LEU A 223 18.95 16.59 2.28
C LEU A 223 18.85 18.13 2.25
N THR A 224 19.70 18.79 1.47
CA THR A 224 19.71 20.26 1.38
C THR A 224 18.44 20.75 0.70
N ASN A 225 17.68 21.65 1.32
CA ASN A 225 16.41 22.18 0.78
C ASN A 225 15.45 21.09 0.28
N TRP A 226 15.38 19.97 1.01
CA TRP A 226 14.70 18.74 0.58
C TRP A 226 13.26 18.98 0.09
N GLU A 227 12.51 19.87 0.74
CA GLU A 227 11.10 20.16 0.36
C GLU A 227 10.96 20.64 -1.09
N THR A 228 11.95 21.41 -1.57
CA THR A 228 11.97 21.94 -2.94
C THR A 228 12.55 20.97 -3.96
N GLN A 229 13.31 19.97 -3.49
CA GLN A 229 14.00 18.99 -4.34
C GLN A 229 13.29 17.63 -4.37
N ASP A 230 12.23 17.44 -3.59
CA ASP A 230 11.53 16.17 -3.49
C ASP A 230 10.63 15.90 -4.69
N GLU A 231 11.26 15.62 -5.84
CA GLU A 231 10.60 15.30 -7.11
C GLU A 231 11.16 14.00 -7.73
N PRO A 232 10.30 13.01 -8.06
CA PRO A 232 8.89 12.93 -7.64
C PRO A 232 8.77 12.91 -6.11
N GLU A 233 7.61 13.34 -5.63
CA GLU A 233 7.30 13.46 -4.21
C GLU A 233 7.38 12.11 -3.50
N HIS A 234 7.91 12.15 -2.29
CA HIS A 234 7.99 11.01 -1.38
C HIS A 234 8.13 11.48 0.06
N LEU A 235 9.13 12.32 0.32
CA LEU A 235 9.36 12.91 1.64
C LEU A 235 8.24 13.87 2.02
N LYS A 236 7.73 14.66 1.07
CA LYS A 236 6.56 15.54 1.26
C LYS A 236 5.32 14.72 1.62
N THR A 237 5.10 13.59 0.95
CA THR A 237 3.99 12.67 1.25
C THR A 237 4.07 12.10 2.66
N ILE A 238 5.27 11.69 3.11
CA ILE A 238 5.48 11.23 4.49
C ILE A 238 5.19 12.36 5.48
N ARG A 239 5.75 13.56 5.24
CA ARG A 239 5.52 14.76 6.06
C ARG A 239 4.03 15.04 6.20
N ASP A 240 3.34 15.16 5.08
CA ASP A 240 1.93 15.57 5.02
C ASP A 240 1.04 14.52 5.69
N ARG A 241 1.34 13.23 5.52
CA ARG A 241 0.63 12.15 6.21
C ARG A 241 0.74 12.24 7.74
N ILE A 242 1.89 12.66 8.27
CA ILE A 242 2.06 12.89 9.72
C ILE A 242 1.38 14.19 10.17
N LEU A 243 1.54 15.27 9.41
CA LEU A 243 1.08 16.61 9.82
C LEU A 243 -0.43 16.80 9.68
N TYR A 244 -1.09 16.10 8.75
CA TYR A 244 -2.54 16.15 8.58
C TYR A 244 -3.28 15.01 9.29
N SER A 245 -2.57 14.13 9.98
CA SER A 245 -3.19 13.09 10.80
C SER A 245 -3.98 13.71 11.96
N PRO A 246 -5.17 13.17 12.30
CA PRO A 246 -5.86 13.54 13.54
C PRO A 246 -5.05 13.20 14.80
N ASN A 247 -4.09 12.27 14.70
CA ASN A 247 -3.20 11.83 15.78
C ASN A 247 -1.82 12.51 15.73
N LYS A 248 -1.68 13.63 15.00
CA LYS A 248 -0.39 14.35 14.79
C LYS A 248 0.46 14.44 16.06
N THR A 249 -0.11 14.89 17.18
CA THR A 249 0.62 15.11 18.43
C THR A 249 1.19 13.80 18.98
N GLN A 250 0.40 12.73 18.98
CA GLN A 250 0.79 11.41 19.44
C GLN A 250 1.86 10.80 18.52
N LEU A 251 1.68 10.91 17.21
CA LEU A 251 2.66 10.45 16.21
C LEU A 251 4.01 11.14 16.39
N LEU A 252 4.03 12.47 16.51
CA LEU A 252 5.25 13.24 16.73
C LEU A 252 5.90 12.92 18.08
N THR A 253 5.10 12.65 19.12
CA THR A 253 5.61 12.25 20.44
C THR A 253 6.29 10.87 20.40
N ILE A 254 5.65 9.88 19.76
CA ILE A 254 6.23 8.55 19.56
C ILE A 254 7.50 8.65 18.71
N TYR A 255 7.44 9.44 17.64
CA TYR A 255 8.59 9.62 16.76
C TYR A 255 9.75 10.35 17.45
N GLN A 256 9.47 11.30 18.36
CA GLN A 256 10.49 11.92 19.20
C GLN A 256 11.20 10.89 20.08
N GLN A 257 10.44 10.04 20.78
CA GLN A 257 11.01 8.96 21.60
C GLN A 257 11.88 8.02 20.75
N LEU A 258 11.40 7.69 19.56
CA LEU A 258 12.11 6.86 18.60
C LEU A 258 13.41 7.51 18.12
N TRP A 259 13.40 8.82 17.86
CA TRP A 259 14.59 9.56 17.43
C TRP A 259 15.66 9.65 18.52
N GLU A 260 15.24 9.81 19.77
CA GLU A 260 16.11 9.89 20.96
C GLU A 260 16.71 8.53 21.32
N GLN A 261 15.90 7.47 21.32
CA GLN A 261 16.30 6.13 21.77
C GLN A 261 16.82 5.24 20.64
N LYS A 262 16.65 5.65 19.37
CA LYS A 262 16.91 4.89 18.13
C LYS A 262 16.04 3.65 17.93
N GLU A 263 15.57 3.07 19.01
CA GLU A 263 14.79 1.85 19.03
C GLU A 263 13.85 1.90 20.24
N ILE A 264 12.56 1.65 20.02
CA ILE A 264 11.57 1.50 21.09
C ILE A 264 10.83 0.17 20.95
N GLU A 265 10.18 -0.29 22.01
CA GLU A 265 9.38 -1.50 21.95
C GLU A 265 8.22 -1.35 20.94
N SER A 266 8.06 -2.34 20.05
CA SER A 266 6.93 -2.37 19.13
C SER A 266 5.70 -2.87 19.88
N VAL A 267 4.81 -1.96 20.25
CA VAL A 267 3.53 -2.25 20.87
C VAL A 267 2.44 -2.17 19.79
N ASP A 268 1.42 -3.03 19.87
CA ASP A 268 0.37 -3.09 18.84
C ASP A 268 -0.71 -2.01 19.00
N ILE A 269 -0.29 -0.75 19.18
CA ILE A 269 -1.18 0.41 19.29
C ILE A 269 -1.43 1.07 17.92
N PRO A 270 -2.60 1.73 17.72
CA PRO A 270 -2.95 2.38 16.44
C PRO A 270 -1.90 3.38 15.96
N GLU A 271 -1.35 4.20 16.84
CA GLU A 271 -0.44 5.29 16.48
C GLU A 271 0.92 4.76 15.99
N GLN A 272 1.42 3.64 16.56
CA GLN A 272 2.61 2.97 16.02
C GLN A 272 2.35 2.33 14.65
N LYS A 273 1.15 1.78 14.43
CA LYS A 273 0.75 1.25 13.12
C LYS A 273 0.70 2.36 12.09
N GLU A 274 0.04 3.47 12.41
CA GLU A 274 -0.06 4.65 11.57
C GLU A 274 1.33 5.22 11.23
N LEU A 275 2.24 5.29 12.21
CA LEU A 275 3.62 5.71 11.97
C LEU A 275 4.37 4.75 11.02
N CYS A 276 4.10 3.43 11.08
CA CYS A 276 4.65 2.46 10.11
C CYS A 276 4.03 2.61 8.73
N LEU A 277 2.71 2.84 8.66
CA LEU A 277 1.98 3.06 7.41
C LEU A 277 2.43 4.34 6.71
N SER A 278 2.87 5.36 7.45
CA SER A 278 3.53 6.53 6.85
C SER A 278 4.87 6.21 6.20
N GLY A 279 5.47 5.05 6.50
CA GLY A 279 6.78 4.65 6.03
C GLY A 279 7.94 5.28 6.79
N LEU A 280 7.68 6.18 7.74
CA LEU A 280 8.71 6.86 8.55
C LEU A 280 9.40 5.90 9.53
N ALA A 281 8.65 4.95 10.08
CA ALA A 281 9.15 3.91 10.97
C ALA A 281 8.89 2.51 10.43
N ILE A 282 9.64 1.52 10.92
CA ILE A 282 9.46 0.11 10.60
C ILE A 282 9.49 -0.74 11.87
N LYS A 283 8.74 -1.85 11.85
CA LYS A 283 8.83 -2.88 12.87
C LYS A 283 9.86 -3.92 12.45
N GLN A 284 10.88 -4.15 13.28
CA GLN A 284 11.93 -5.13 13.04
C GLN A 284 12.27 -5.85 14.35
N ASN A 285 12.23 -7.19 14.36
CA ASN A 285 12.62 -8.01 15.52
C ASN A 285 11.91 -7.63 16.85
N GLY A 286 10.64 -7.21 16.78
CA GLY A 286 9.87 -6.83 17.98
C GLY A 286 10.11 -5.40 18.48
N SER A 287 10.88 -4.60 17.74
CA SER A 287 11.09 -3.19 18.03
C SER A 287 10.66 -2.30 16.87
N LEU A 288 10.43 -1.03 17.17
CA LEU A 288 10.17 0.03 16.21
C LEU A 288 11.46 0.84 15.98
N LYS A 289 11.80 1.10 14.72
CA LYS A 289 13.01 1.82 14.28
C LYS A 289 12.66 2.89 13.25
N ILE A 290 13.46 3.96 13.18
CA ILE A 290 13.39 4.86 12.02
C ILE A 290 13.81 4.05 10.79
N HIS A 291 13.03 4.16 9.71
CA HIS A 291 13.19 3.29 8.55
C HIS A 291 14.57 3.42 7.88
N ASN A 292 15.11 4.65 7.75
CA ASN A 292 16.44 4.85 7.18
C ASN A 292 17.10 6.16 7.60
N ARG A 293 18.40 6.27 7.28
CA ARG A 293 19.27 7.42 7.62
C ARG A 293 18.78 8.72 6.97
N ILE A 294 18.27 8.69 5.74
CA ILE A 294 17.74 9.89 5.07
C ILE A 294 16.58 10.47 5.88
N TYR A 295 15.64 9.63 6.31
CA TYR A 295 14.49 10.08 7.11
C TYR A 295 14.93 10.64 8.46
N GLU A 296 15.86 9.99 9.15
CA GLU A 296 16.39 10.45 10.43
C GLU A 296 17.02 11.85 10.35
N LEU A 297 17.69 12.16 9.24
CA LEU A 297 18.34 13.45 9.00
C LEU A 297 17.35 14.54 8.58
N ILE A 298 16.31 14.19 7.84
CA ILE A 298 15.26 15.12 7.38
C ILE A 298 14.28 15.43 8.49
N PHE A 299 13.65 14.39 9.05
CA PHE A 299 12.70 14.47 10.15
C PHE A 299 13.47 14.46 11.48
N ASN A 300 14.45 15.36 11.60
CA ASN A 300 15.30 15.44 12.77
C ASN A 300 14.61 16.15 13.94
N ARG A 301 15.31 16.24 15.07
CA ARG A 301 14.84 16.95 16.27
C ARG A 301 14.28 18.35 16.02
N SER A 302 14.91 19.16 15.18
CA SER A 302 14.44 20.51 14.88
C SER A 302 13.08 20.49 14.15
N TRP A 303 12.91 19.55 13.20
CA TRP A 303 11.62 19.37 12.53
C TRP A 303 10.53 18.92 13.51
N ILE A 304 10.85 18.01 14.43
CA ILE A 304 9.92 17.53 15.46
C ILE A 304 9.49 18.68 16.38
N GLU A 305 10.46 19.41 16.95
CA GLU A 305 10.21 20.52 17.88
C GLU A 305 9.42 21.66 17.22
N CYS A 306 9.69 21.96 15.95
CA CYS A 306 8.93 22.97 15.20
C CYS A 306 7.44 22.57 15.09
N ASN A 307 7.17 21.30 14.77
CA ASN A 307 5.82 20.81 14.56
C ASN A 307 5.06 20.50 15.86
N LEU A 308 5.75 20.20 16.96
CA LEU A 308 5.17 20.12 18.31
C LEU A 308 4.94 21.51 18.93
N GLY A 309 5.93 22.41 18.83
CA GLY A 309 5.86 23.77 19.38
C GLY A 309 4.79 24.64 18.71
N SER A 310 4.45 24.37 17.44
CA SER A 310 3.31 24.99 16.75
C SER A 310 1.95 24.69 17.40
N ILE A 311 1.87 23.65 18.23
CA ILE A 311 0.63 23.22 18.92
C ILE A 311 0.48 23.97 20.25
N MET A 312 1.56 24.16 21.00
CA MET A 312 1.55 24.89 22.30
C MET A 312 1.32 26.40 22.18
N ASN A 313 1.53 26.99 20.99
CA ASN A 313 1.27 28.41 20.76
C ASN A 313 -0.13 28.71 20.20
N ASN A 314 -0.94 27.67 19.97
CA ASN A 314 -2.30 27.76 19.42
C ASN A 314 -3.39 27.24 20.39
N GLU A 315 -3.03 26.95 21.65
CA GLU A 315 -3.94 26.78 22.79
C GLU A 315 -3.95 28.05 23.65
#